data_AF-A0A182J103-F1
#
_entry.id   AF-A0A182J103-F1
#
_cell.length_a   1.000
_cell.length_b   1.000
_cell.length_c   1.000
_cell.angle_alpha   90.00
_cell.angle_beta   90.00
_cell.angle_gamma   90.00
#
_symmetry.space_group_name_H-M   'P 1'
#
loop_
_entity.id
_entity.type
_entity.pdbx_description
1 polymer ?
#
loop_
_entity_poly.entity_id
_entity_poly.type
_entity_poly.pdbx_seq_one_letter_code
_entity_poly.pdbx_strand_id
1 'polypeptide(L)'
;MASLVHLGGALRRKTLERFFVYSDTVDYFNLLNTFGVLFAMHCDATGLRKLCWTAYRTLYLLSYLSYCYKAVWMFSRWEYSTATVNILGALGIGSGVLLRILLIERNYPAIRNLQRFLNDRTYRSNDPCWTRERRSRLYRQNNRFMVTLVTAIVLQSLCFLATLLLTRPEFMLQYKGVVVGGTVVQIFYGTVTACWGIGYMLSFILLYLIMTGFRLELEILVRSFQQLNDSLLAAHGELFRVGLVGREQDERAFWSDFTAQLNKRINDRIGMALYELDWPLLLRYSARFRREYYGIRRTMLVTIMQTQRSLGFNYGAEREISMNSFAELMEKTYSVLTFMLQLGR
;
A
#
# COMPACT_ATOMS: atom_id res chain seq x y z
N MET A 1 -36.57 12.48 19.70
CA MET A 1 -35.81 11.62 18.77
C MET A 1 -35.22 12.38 17.55
N ALA A 2 -35.88 13.38 16.96
CA ALA A 2 -35.36 14.12 15.80
C ALA A 2 -34.04 14.89 16.03
N SER A 3 -33.81 15.43 17.24
CA SER A 3 -32.58 16.16 17.59
C SER A 3 -31.32 15.26 17.65
N LEU A 4 -31.45 14.01 18.10
CA LEU A 4 -30.35 13.04 18.17
C LEU A 4 -29.90 12.56 16.79
N VAL A 5 -30.83 12.43 15.84
CA VAL A 5 -30.51 12.06 14.45
C VAL A 5 -29.76 13.20 13.74
N HIS A 6 -30.15 14.45 13.98
CA HIS A 6 -29.47 15.62 13.43
C HIS A 6 -28.06 15.79 13.99
N LEU A 7 -27.87 15.56 15.30
CA LEU A 7 -26.57 15.60 15.95
C LEU A 7 -25.64 14.49 15.42
N GLY A 8 -26.16 13.27 15.24
CA GLY A 8 -25.44 12.16 14.63
C GLY A 8 -25.02 12.44 13.19
N GLY A 9 -25.89 13.08 12.40
CA GLY A 9 -25.57 13.50 11.03
C GLY A 9 -24.44 14.53 10.95
N ALA A 10 -24.46 15.54 11.83
CA ALA A 10 -23.44 16.58 11.87
C ALA A 10 -22.06 16.05 12.30
N LEU A 11 -22.01 15.20 13.34
CA LEU A 11 -20.79 14.53 13.79
C LEU A 11 -20.23 13.59 12.72
N ARG A 12 -21.10 12.84 12.03
CA ARG A 12 -20.69 11.93 10.96
C ARG A 12 -20.12 12.69 9.76
N ARG A 13 -20.73 13.82 9.39
CA ARG A 13 -20.25 14.69 8.31
C ARG A 13 -18.88 15.29 8.62
N LYS A 14 -18.69 15.84 9.82
CA LYS A 14 -17.40 16.41 10.27
C LYS A 14 -16.29 15.35 10.32
N THR A 15 -16.65 14.11 10.68
CA THR A 15 -15.70 12.99 10.72
C THR A 15 -15.33 12.52 9.31
N LEU A 16 -16.29 12.43 8.39
CA LEU A 16 -16.04 12.09 6.98
C LEU A 16 -15.22 13.15 6.26
N GLU A 17 -15.52 14.43 6.50
CA GLU A 17 -14.76 15.55 5.92
C GLU A 17 -13.27 15.47 6.29
N ARG A 18 -12.93 15.02 7.50
CA ARG A 18 -11.54 14.81 7.91
C ARG A 18 -10.78 13.84 7.02
N PHE A 19 -11.45 12.85 6.41
CA PHE A 19 -10.83 11.90 5.49
C PHE A 19 -10.76 12.38 4.05
N PHE A 20 -11.56 13.37 3.64
CA PHE A 20 -11.57 13.84 2.24
C PHE A 20 -10.92 15.22 2.04
N VAL A 21 -10.76 15.99 3.12
CA VAL A 21 -10.05 17.27 3.10
C VAL A 21 -8.55 17.00 3.18
N TYR A 22 -7.84 17.41 2.13
CA TYR A 22 -6.38 17.40 2.11
C TYR A 22 -5.88 18.58 2.95
N SER A 23 -5.00 18.29 3.92
CA SER A 23 -4.21 19.28 4.64
C SER A 23 -2.77 18.78 4.75
N ASP A 24 -1.83 19.71 4.87
CA ASP A 24 -0.39 19.42 4.86
C ASP A 24 0.07 18.58 6.07
N THR A 25 -0.75 18.50 7.12
CA THR A 25 -0.49 17.69 8.33
C THR A 25 -1.24 16.34 8.36
N VAL A 26 -2.04 16.03 7.34
CA VAL A 26 -2.91 14.84 7.36
C VAL A 26 -2.11 13.59 7.02
N ASP A 27 -2.23 12.53 7.81
CA ASP A 27 -1.64 11.23 7.47
C ASP A 27 -2.42 10.56 6.31
N TYR A 28 -1.73 10.26 5.19
CA TYR A 28 -2.30 9.58 4.02
C TYR A 28 -2.84 8.19 4.35
N PHE A 29 -2.25 7.55 5.35
CA PHE A 29 -2.58 6.19 5.75
C PHE A 29 -3.56 6.15 6.91
N ASN A 30 -4.06 7.29 7.40
CA ASN A 30 -4.98 7.32 8.56
C ASN A 30 -6.23 6.46 8.34
N LEU A 31 -6.86 6.57 7.16
CA LEU A 31 -8.03 5.77 6.82
C LEU A 31 -7.69 4.28 6.74
N LEU A 32 -6.53 3.95 6.16
CA LEU A 32 -6.05 2.57 6.06
C LEU A 32 -5.72 1.98 7.43
N ASN A 33 -5.06 2.74 8.30
CA ASN A 33 -4.74 2.36 9.67
C ASN A 33 -6.02 2.15 10.49
N THR A 34 -7.03 3.00 10.28
CA THR A 34 -8.36 2.82 10.91
C THR A 34 -8.99 1.50 10.47
N PHE A 35 -8.96 1.17 9.18
CA PHE A 35 -9.45 -0.13 8.72
C PHE A 35 -8.56 -1.30 9.17
N GLY A 36 -7.25 -1.11 9.25
CA GLY A 36 -6.31 -2.12 9.76
C GLY A 36 -6.59 -2.50 11.21
N VAL A 37 -6.98 -1.52 12.04
CA VAL A 37 -7.48 -1.74 13.40
C VAL A 37 -8.91 -2.29 13.41
N LEU A 38 -9.75 -2.03 12.41
CA LEU A 38 -11.09 -2.65 12.39
C LEU A 38 -11.01 -4.16 12.06
N PHE A 39 -10.13 -4.54 11.15
CA PHE A 39 -10.04 -5.90 10.57
C PHE A 39 -8.88 -6.74 11.10
N ALA A 40 -8.48 -6.54 12.35
CA ALA A 40 -7.49 -7.38 13.04
C ALA A 40 -6.08 -7.42 12.41
N MET A 41 -5.70 -6.48 11.53
CA MET A 41 -4.40 -6.53 10.86
C MET A 41 -3.25 -6.01 11.72
N HIS A 42 -3.40 -4.81 12.30
CA HIS A 42 -2.36 -4.23 13.14
C HIS A 42 -2.96 -3.20 14.11
N CYS A 43 -2.47 -3.16 15.34
CA CYS A 43 -2.86 -2.16 16.33
C CYS A 43 -1.66 -1.79 17.20
N ASP A 44 -1.33 -0.50 17.22
CA ASP A 44 -0.25 0.11 18.01
C ASP A 44 -0.69 0.43 19.46
N ALA A 45 -1.79 -0.17 19.95
CA ALA A 45 -2.34 0.15 21.27
C ALA A 45 -1.51 -0.45 22.42
N THR A 46 -1.49 0.25 23.55
CA THR A 46 -0.85 -0.18 24.81
C THR A 46 -1.88 -0.45 25.91
N GLY A 47 -1.49 -1.21 26.95
CA GLY A 47 -2.33 -1.50 28.11
C GLY A 47 -3.56 -2.37 27.82
N LEU A 48 -4.70 -2.05 28.46
CA LEU A 48 -5.96 -2.80 28.34
C LEU A 48 -6.48 -2.90 26.89
N ARG A 49 -6.25 -1.85 26.08
CA ARG A 49 -6.64 -1.86 24.67
C ARG A 49 -5.91 -2.94 23.89
N LYS A 50 -4.64 -3.19 24.20
CA LYS A 50 -3.86 -4.29 23.62
C LYS A 50 -4.44 -5.64 24.01
N LEU A 51 -4.84 -5.81 25.27
CA LEU A 51 -5.47 -7.05 25.73
C LEU A 51 -6.78 -7.33 25.00
N CYS A 52 -7.68 -6.34 24.90
CA CYS A 52 -8.93 -6.48 24.15
C CYS A 52 -8.66 -6.78 22.66
N TRP A 53 -7.64 -6.14 22.09
CA TRP A 53 -7.21 -6.39 20.72
C TRP A 53 -6.67 -7.80 20.50
N THR A 54 -5.83 -8.29 21.42
CA THR A 54 -5.33 -9.66 21.39
C THR A 54 -6.46 -10.66 21.53
N ALA A 55 -7.42 -10.43 22.44
CA ALA A 55 -8.61 -11.25 22.58
C ALA A 55 -9.43 -11.27 21.27
N TYR A 56 -9.66 -10.12 20.65
CA TYR A 56 -10.31 -10.02 19.35
C TYR A 56 -9.58 -10.83 18.27
N ARG A 57 -8.25 -10.71 18.18
CA ARG A 57 -7.43 -11.48 17.23
C ARG A 57 -7.43 -12.99 17.51
N THR A 58 -7.51 -13.41 18.78
CA THR A 58 -7.65 -14.83 19.10
C THR A 58 -8.96 -15.42 18.58
N LEU A 59 -10.04 -14.64 18.49
CA LEU A 59 -11.30 -15.12 17.87
C LEU A 59 -11.13 -15.45 16.39
N TYR A 60 -10.36 -14.64 15.65
CA TYR A 60 -9.99 -14.97 14.27
C TYR A 60 -9.21 -16.27 14.22
N LEU A 61 -8.16 -16.41 15.04
CA LEU A 61 -7.36 -17.64 15.06
C LEU A 61 -8.20 -18.88 15.39
N LEU A 62 -9.12 -18.79 16.35
CA LEU A 62 -10.05 -19.86 16.69
C LEU A 62 -10.96 -20.23 15.51
N SER A 63 -11.49 -19.24 14.79
CA SER A 63 -12.28 -19.50 13.57
C SER A 63 -11.45 -20.22 12.50
N TYR A 64 -10.18 -19.87 12.33
CA TYR A 64 -9.28 -20.55 11.39
C TYR A 64 -9.00 -22.00 11.82
N LEU A 65 -8.71 -22.24 13.10
CA LEU A 65 -8.50 -23.58 13.64
C LEU A 65 -9.75 -24.47 13.48
N SER A 66 -10.95 -23.90 13.60
CA SER A 66 -12.21 -24.59 13.27
C SER A 66 -12.23 -25.06 11.82
N TYR A 67 -11.81 -24.24 10.85
CA TYR A 67 -11.70 -24.66 9.44
C TYR A 67 -10.62 -25.72 9.21
N CYS A 68 -9.47 -25.63 9.90
CA CYS A 68 -8.45 -26.69 9.86
C CYS A 68 -9.02 -28.02 10.35
N TYR A 69 -9.73 -28.00 11.49
CA TYR A 69 -10.36 -29.20 12.05
C TYR A 69 -11.39 -29.79 11.08
N LYS A 70 -12.26 -28.95 10.48
CA LYS A 70 -13.22 -29.39 9.47
C LYS A 70 -12.54 -30.03 8.26
N ALA A 71 -11.47 -29.42 7.76
CA ALA A 71 -10.70 -29.97 6.63
C ALA A 71 -10.11 -31.34 6.98
N VAL A 72 -9.48 -31.49 8.15
CA VAL A 72 -8.92 -32.78 8.62
C VAL A 72 -10.00 -33.84 8.81
N TRP A 73 -11.12 -33.48 9.44
CA TRP A 73 -12.27 -34.37 9.61
C TRP A 73 -12.82 -34.84 8.27
N MET A 74 -12.92 -33.91 7.31
CA MET A 74 -13.42 -34.19 5.97
C MET A 74 -12.47 -35.09 5.17
N PHE A 75 -11.17 -34.83 5.22
CA PHE A 75 -10.16 -35.67 4.57
C PHE A 75 -10.14 -37.09 5.13
N SER A 76 -10.46 -37.25 6.42
CA SER A 76 -10.54 -38.57 7.07
C SER A 76 -11.76 -39.39 6.63
N ARG A 77 -12.78 -38.77 6.03
CA ARG A 77 -14.03 -39.41 5.59
C ARG A 77 -14.31 -39.12 4.12
N TRP A 78 -13.26 -39.27 3.29
CA TRP A 78 -13.23 -38.79 1.92
C TRP A 78 -14.50 -39.09 1.10
N GLU A 79 -15.37 -38.10 1.00
CA GLU A 79 -16.49 -38.04 0.06
C GLU A 79 -16.29 -36.77 -0.78
N TYR A 80 -16.13 -36.95 -2.09
CA TYR A 80 -15.96 -35.82 -2.99
C TYR A 80 -17.27 -35.04 -3.07
N SER A 81 -17.30 -33.84 -2.49
CA SER A 81 -18.48 -32.98 -2.44
C SER A 81 -18.10 -31.53 -2.71
N THR A 82 -19.07 -30.74 -3.18
CA THR A 82 -18.94 -29.28 -3.29
C THR A 82 -18.56 -28.64 -1.96
N ALA A 83 -18.94 -29.27 -0.84
CA ALA A 83 -18.53 -28.91 0.51
C ALA A 83 -17.01 -28.89 0.71
N THR A 84 -16.28 -29.82 0.09
CA THR A 84 -14.82 -29.92 0.21
C THR A 84 -14.17 -28.70 -0.39
N VAL A 85 -14.63 -28.31 -1.58
CA VAL A 85 -14.11 -27.17 -2.32
C VAL A 85 -14.35 -25.88 -1.53
N ASN A 86 -15.52 -25.71 -0.93
CA ASN A 86 -15.86 -24.54 -0.11
C ASN A 86 -14.99 -24.44 1.16
N ILE A 87 -14.82 -25.55 1.89
CA ILE A 87 -14.00 -25.59 3.10
C ILE A 87 -12.53 -25.33 2.77
N LEU A 88 -11.99 -25.94 1.70
CA LEU A 88 -10.62 -25.70 1.25
C LEU A 88 -10.43 -24.27 0.74
N GLY A 89 -11.41 -23.71 0.04
CA GLY A 89 -11.40 -22.31 -0.40
C GLY A 89 -11.35 -21.35 0.79
N ALA A 90 -12.20 -21.56 1.80
CA ALA A 90 -12.18 -20.77 3.03
C ALA A 90 -10.86 -20.92 3.80
N LEU A 91 -10.32 -22.14 3.88
CA LEU A 91 -9.01 -22.41 4.49
C LEU A 91 -7.87 -21.70 3.74
N GLY A 92 -7.91 -21.69 2.41
CA GLY A 92 -6.94 -21.01 1.55
C GLY A 92 -6.98 -19.49 1.72
N ILE A 93 -8.17 -18.91 1.81
CA ILE A 93 -8.32 -17.48 2.12
C ILE A 93 -7.78 -17.18 3.52
N GLY A 94 -8.19 -17.96 4.53
CA GLY A 94 -7.74 -17.79 5.91
C GLY A 94 -6.22 -17.93 6.08
N SER A 95 -5.61 -18.93 5.45
CA SER A 95 -4.16 -19.13 5.47
C SER A 95 -3.42 -17.99 4.76
N GLY A 96 -3.94 -17.52 3.62
CA GLY A 96 -3.41 -16.37 2.91
C GLY A 96 -3.43 -15.10 3.76
N VAL A 97 -4.51 -14.83 4.49
CA VAL A 97 -4.58 -13.69 5.41
C VAL A 97 -3.63 -13.86 6.58
N LEU A 98 -3.57 -15.03 7.22
CA LEU A 98 -2.63 -15.29 8.32
C LEU A 98 -1.18 -15.05 7.88
N LEU A 99 -0.79 -15.61 6.74
CA LEU A 99 0.53 -15.39 6.16
C LEU A 99 0.80 -13.90 5.94
N ARG A 100 -0.17 -13.16 5.40
CA ARG A 100 -0.02 -11.72 5.18
C ARG A 100 0.06 -10.93 6.47
N ILE A 101 -0.74 -11.25 7.48
CA ILE A 101 -0.63 -10.61 8.79
C ILE A 101 0.77 -10.85 9.35
N LEU A 102 1.28 -12.08 9.30
CA LEU A 102 2.65 -12.39 9.75
C LEU A 102 3.72 -11.61 8.97
N LEU A 103 3.59 -11.53 7.65
CA LEU A 103 4.51 -10.77 6.80
C LEU A 103 4.44 -9.25 7.09
N ILE A 104 3.24 -8.70 7.24
CA ILE A 104 3.03 -7.28 7.55
C ILE A 104 3.58 -6.97 8.95
N GLU A 105 3.32 -7.81 9.95
CA GLU A 105 3.84 -7.58 11.30
C GLU A 105 5.36 -7.68 11.37
N ARG A 106 5.94 -8.71 10.74
CA ARG A 106 7.39 -8.87 10.67
C ARG A 106 8.08 -7.68 10.01
N ASN A 107 7.48 -7.15 8.96
CA ASN A 107 8.02 -6.02 8.20
C ASN A 107 7.38 -4.68 8.58
N TYR A 108 6.63 -4.62 9.68
CA TYR A 108 5.88 -3.42 10.06
C TYR A 108 6.79 -2.20 10.30
N PRO A 109 7.98 -2.33 10.92
CA PRO A 109 8.89 -1.20 11.05
C PRO A 109 9.31 -0.59 9.71
N ALA A 110 9.56 -1.44 8.70
CA ALA A 110 9.91 -0.99 7.36
C ALA A 110 8.71 -0.33 6.66
N ILE A 111 7.52 -0.93 6.74
CA ILE A 111 6.27 -0.35 6.21
C ILE A 111 6.01 1.00 6.85
N ARG A 112 6.18 1.12 8.18
CA ARG A 112 5.99 2.37 8.91
C ARG A 112 7.01 3.44 8.52
N ASN A 113 8.27 3.06 8.32
CA ASN A 113 9.29 3.99 7.82
C ASN A 113 8.94 4.49 6.41
N LEU A 114 8.44 3.62 5.55
CA LEU A 114 7.98 3.99 4.21
C LEU A 114 6.74 4.90 4.26
N GLN A 115 5.77 4.60 5.12
CA GLN A 115 4.61 5.47 5.35
C GLN A 115 5.03 6.84 5.90
N ARG A 116 5.98 6.87 6.84
CA ARG A 116 6.56 8.13 7.36
C ARG A 116 7.25 8.90 6.25
N PHE A 117 8.05 8.25 5.41
CA PHE A 117 8.71 8.87 4.27
C PHE A 117 7.69 9.49 3.29
N LEU A 118 6.64 8.74 2.93
CA LEU A 118 5.58 9.25 2.06
C LEU A 118 4.74 10.37 2.69
N ASN A 119 4.67 10.42 4.02
CA ASN A 119 4.04 11.51 4.76
C ASN A 119 5.00 12.69 4.99
N ASP A 120 6.32 12.51 4.88
CA ASP A 120 7.33 13.55 5.07
C ASP A 120 7.35 14.42 3.80
N ARG A 121 6.56 15.49 3.82
CA ARG A 121 6.32 16.38 2.67
C ARG A 121 7.36 17.49 2.55
N THR A 122 8.47 17.37 3.28
CA THR A 122 9.52 18.39 3.29
C THR A 122 10.12 18.58 1.90
N TYR A 123 10.24 17.50 1.11
CA TYR A 123 10.75 17.59 -0.26
C TYR A 123 9.88 18.50 -1.14
N ARG A 124 10.50 19.59 -1.61
CA ARG A 124 9.90 20.63 -2.45
C ARG A 124 8.67 21.32 -1.83
N SER A 125 8.70 21.57 -0.53
CA SER A 125 7.73 22.44 0.13
C SER A 125 7.59 23.83 -0.54
N ASN A 126 8.70 24.33 -1.11
CA ASN A 126 8.81 25.66 -1.71
C ASN A 126 8.35 25.77 -3.18
N ASP A 127 7.96 24.69 -3.85
CA ASP A 127 7.43 24.71 -5.23
C ASP A 127 5.94 24.33 -5.22
N PRO A 128 5.05 25.26 -4.82
CA PRO A 128 3.93 24.92 -3.95
C PRO A 128 2.64 24.55 -4.69
N CYS A 129 2.52 24.84 -5.99
CA CYS A 129 1.27 24.61 -6.70
C CYS A 129 1.20 23.18 -7.28
N TRP A 130 2.16 22.81 -8.13
CA TRP A 130 2.09 21.55 -8.88
C TRP A 130 2.25 20.31 -7.98
N THR A 131 3.25 20.30 -7.09
CA THR A 131 3.52 19.17 -6.19
C THR A 131 2.36 18.94 -5.24
N ARG A 132 1.83 20.01 -4.64
CA ARG A 132 0.68 19.99 -3.74
C ARG A 132 -0.60 19.56 -4.45
N GLU A 133 -0.83 20.04 -5.67
CA GLU A 133 -1.97 19.61 -6.46
C GLU A 133 -1.91 18.11 -6.73
N ARG A 134 -0.76 17.59 -7.17
CA ARG A 134 -0.58 16.17 -7.48
C ARG A 134 -0.75 15.27 -6.26
N ARG A 135 -0.11 15.65 -5.14
CA ARG A 135 -0.25 15.01 -3.82
C ARG A 135 -1.70 15.00 -3.31
N SER A 136 -2.38 16.14 -3.39
CA SER A 136 -3.79 16.25 -2.97
C SER A 136 -4.75 15.45 -3.85
N ARG A 137 -4.49 15.41 -5.16
CA ARG A 137 -5.26 14.61 -6.12
C ARG A 137 -5.11 13.13 -5.82
N LEU A 138 -3.88 12.65 -5.60
CA LEU A 138 -3.63 11.27 -5.22
C LEU A 138 -4.32 10.92 -3.90
N TYR A 139 -4.19 11.76 -2.87
CA TYR A 139 -4.83 11.54 -1.57
C TYR A 139 -6.36 11.37 -1.71
N ARG A 140 -7.03 12.27 -2.42
CA ARG A 140 -8.49 12.21 -2.65
C ARG A 140 -8.87 10.98 -3.47
N GLN A 141 -8.11 10.65 -4.50
CA GLN A 141 -8.35 9.49 -5.34
C GLN A 141 -8.21 8.19 -4.54
N ASN A 142 -7.13 8.06 -3.76
CA ASN A 142 -6.85 6.92 -2.91
C ASN A 142 -7.93 6.72 -1.84
N ASN A 143 -8.37 7.80 -1.18
CA ASN A 143 -9.40 7.70 -0.16
C ASN A 143 -10.78 7.37 -0.75
N ARG A 144 -11.14 7.94 -1.91
CA ARG A 144 -12.35 7.55 -2.63
C ARG A 144 -12.30 6.08 -3.04
N PHE A 145 -11.19 5.65 -3.63
CA PHE A 145 -10.98 4.27 -4.02
C PHE A 145 -11.10 3.31 -2.82
N MET A 146 -10.44 3.62 -1.70
CA MET A 146 -10.53 2.83 -0.48
C MET A 146 -11.96 2.75 0.06
N VAL A 147 -12.66 3.88 0.18
CA VAL A 147 -14.04 3.88 0.71
C VAL A 147 -14.96 3.08 -0.21
N THR A 148 -14.89 3.30 -1.53
CA THR A 148 -15.71 2.55 -2.49
C THR A 148 -15.42 1.06 -2.40
N LEU A 149 -14.16 0.66 -2.40
CA LEU A 149 -13.76 -0.74 -2.39
C LEU A 149 -14.12 -1.42 -1.06
N VAL A 150 -13.81 -0.80 0.08
CA VAL A 150 -14.18 -1.36 1.40
C VAL A 150 -15.69 -1.44 1.56
N THR A 151 -16.45 -0.44 1.10
CA THR A 151 -17.92 -0.49 1.14
C THR A 151 -18.47 -1.61 0.28
N ALA A 152 -17.94 -1.79 -0.93
CA ALA A 152 -18.33 -2.89 -1.82
C ALA A 152 -18.03 -4.25 -1.19
N ILE A 153 -16.85 -4.43 -0.61
CA ILE A 153 -16.47 -5.69 0.06
C ILE A 153 -17.35 -5.93 1.28
N VAL A 154 -17.63 -4.93 2.11
CA VAL A 154 -18.52 -5.06 3.28
C VAL A 154 -19.93 -5.45 2.82
N LEU A 155 -20.47 -4.80 1.79
CA LEU A 155 -21.78 -5.14 1.25
C LEU A 155 -21.81 -6.57 0.71
N GLN A 156 -20.78 -6.98 -0.02
CA GLN A 156 -20.62 -8.34 -0.52
C GLN A 156 -20.53 -9.35 0.63
N SER A 157 -19.78 -9.04 1.70
CA SER A 157 -19.68 -9.88 2.90
C SER A 157 -21.02 -9.99 3.64
N LEU A 158 -21.81 -8.92 3.70
CA LEU A 158 -23.16 -8.95 4.29
C LEU A 158 -24.12 -9.81 3.45
N CYS A 159 -24.08 -9.67 2.13
CA CYS A 159 -24.85 -10.53 1.22
C CYS A 159 -24.45 -12.00 1.37
N PHE A 160 -23.15 -12.30 1.42
CA PHE A 160 -22.64 -13.64 1.65
C PHE A 160 -23.07 -14.22 3.00
N LEU A 161 -23.00 -13.41 4.06
CA LEU A 161 -23.44 -13.77 5.41
C LEU A 161 -24.93 -14.12 5.43
N ALA A 162 -25.78 -13.31 4.79
CA ALA A 162 -27.22 -13.51 4.75
C ALA A 162 -27.65 -14.70 3.89
N THR A 163 -26.97 -14.96 2.77
CA THR A 163 -27.43 -15.95 1.76
C THR A 163 -26.85 -17.33 1.96
N LEU A 164 -25.54 -17.44 2.23
CA LEU A 164 -24.82 -18.71 2.19
C LEU A 164 -24.42 -19.18 3.57
N LEU A 165 -23.98 -18.25 4.40
CA LEU A 165 -23.31 -18.63 5.63
C LEU A 165 -24.30 -19.15 6.70
N LEU A 166 -25.53 -18.63 6.71
CA LEU A 166 -26.59 -19.08 7.62
C LEU A 166 -27.42 -20.26 7.06
N THR A 167 -27.31 -20.55 5.76
CA THR A 167 -28.14 -21.58 5.10
C THR A 167 -27.35 -22.87 4.83
N ARG A 168 -26.04 -22.79 4.63
CA ARG A 168 -25.20 -23.94 4.31
C ARG A 168 -24.45 -24.43 5.56
N PRO A 169 -24.62 -25.70 5.95
CA PRO A 169 -24.01 -26.23 7.17
C PRO A 169 -22.48 -26.18 7.13
N GLU A 170 -21.87 -26.20 5.94
CA GLU A 170 -20.42 -26.15 5.71
C GLU A 170 -19.76 -24.92 6.35
N PHE A 171 -20.44 -23.77 6.31
CA PHE A 171 -19.94 -22.53 6.90
C PHE A 171 -20.38 -22.32 8.35
N MET A 172 -21.24 -23.18 8.88
CA MET A 172 -21.66 -23.16 10.29
C MET A 172 -20.61 -23.83 11.18
N LEU A 173 -20.49 -23.47 12.45
CA LEU A 173 -19.60 -24.14 13.39
C LEU A 173 -20.03 -25.61 13.54
N GLN A 174 -19.12 -26.54 13.26
CA GLN A 174 -19.37 -27.98 13.31
C GLN A 174 -18.39 -28.70 14.22
N TYR A 175 -18.85 -29.75 14.88
CA TYR A 175 -18.03 -30.70 15.61
C TYR A 175 -18.47 -32.11 15.21
N LYS A 176 -17.52 -32.95 14.79
CA LYS A 176 -17.80 -34.30 14.27
C LYS A 176 -18.88 -34.35 13.18
N GLY A 177 -18.95 -33.30 12.33
CA GLY A 177 -19.92 -33.17 11.24
C GLY A 177 -21.31 -32.68 11.64
N VAL A 178 -21.58 -32.45 12.94
CA VAL A 178 -22.86 -31.90 13.42
C VAL A 178 -22.69 -30.42 13.70
N VAL A 179 -23.67 -29.60 13.30
CA VAL A 179 -23.70 -28.17 13.62
C VAL A 179 -23.89 -27.98 15.12
N VAL A 180 -22.99 -27.23 15.76
CA VAL A 180 -23.01 -27.02 17.22
C VAL A 180 -23.29 -25.57 17.56
N GLY A 181 -24.15 -25.36 18.55
CA GLY A 181 -24.51 -24.02 19.04
C GLY A 181 -25.78 -23.46 18.40
N GLY A 182 -26.43 -22.53 19.10
CA GLY A 182 -27.64 -21.88 18.62
C GLY A 182 -27.38 -20.81 17.55
N THR A 183 -28.45 -20.22 17.01
CA THR A 183 -28.40 -19.22 15.93
C THR A 183 -27.48 -18.04 16.23
N VAL A 184 -27.44 -17.58 17.48
CA VAL A 184 -26.56 -16.46 17.90
C VAL A 184 -25.08 -16.82 17.73
N VAL A 185 -24.68 -18.03 18.11
CA VAL A 185 -23.29 -18.51 17.96
C VAL A 185 -22.92 -18.59 16.48
N GLN A 186 -23.84 -19.05 15.64
CA GLN A 186 -23.63 -19.18 14.20
C GLN A 186 -23.51 -17.83 13.51
N ILE A 187 -24.33 -16.84 13.89
CA ILE A 187 -24.21 -15.47 13.40
C ILE A 187 -22.85 -14.88 13.79
N PHE A 188 -22.41 -15.09 15.04
CA PHE A 188 -21.13 -14.57 15.50
C PHE A 188 -19.94 -15.24 14.78
N TYR A 189 -19.89 -16.57 14.77
CA TYR A 189 -18.89 -17.36 14.05
C TYR A 189 -18.82 -16.97 12.57
N GLY A 190 -19.99 -16.80 11.98
CA GLY A 190 -20.18 -16.40 10.61
C GLY A 190 -19.66 -15.02 10.26
N THR A 191 -19.96 -14.05 11.13
CA THR A 191 -19.47 -12.68 11.01
C THR A 191 -17.96 -12.64 11.08
N VAL A 192 -17.36 -13.32 12.07
CA VAL A 192 -15.89 -13.43 12.18
C VAL A 192 -15.29 -14.09 10.93
N THR A 193 -15.95 -15.14 10.42
CA THR A 193 -15.52 -15.82 9.20
C THR A 193 -15.55 -14.89 7.98
N ALA A 194 -16.65 -14.15 7.79
CA ALA A 194 -16.80 -13.20 6.69
C ALA A 194 -15.73 -12.08 6.72
N CYS A 195 -15.30 -11.68 7.92
CA CYS A 195 -14.25 -10.68 8.07
C CYS A 195 -12.87 -11.14 7.54
N TRP A 196 -12.60 -12.45 7.40
CA TRP A 196 -11.37 -12.92 6.75
C TRP A 196 -11.28 -12.45 5.30
N GLY A 197 -12.38 -12.51 4.56
CA GLY A 197 -12.42 -12.01 3.17
C GLY A 197 -12.10 -10.51 3.09
N ILE A 198 -12.57 -9.73 4.06
CA ILE A 198 -12.27 -8.29 4.13
C ILE A 198 -10.80 -8.05 4.46
N GLY A 199 -10.25 -8.75 5.45
CA GLY A 199 -8.84 -8.68 5.81
C GLY A 199 -7.92 -9.05 4.63
N TYR A 200 -8.31 -10.06 3.85
CA TYR A 200 -7.60 -10.46 2.63
C TYR A 200 -7.49 -9.33 1.62
N MET A 201 -8.60 -8.66 1.31
CA MET A 201 -8.59 -7.56 0.35
C MET A 201 -7.85 -6.33 0.90
N LEU A 202 -7.99 -6.03 2.18
CA LEU A 202 -7.39 -4.84 2.78
C LEU A 202 -5.85 -4.89 2.76
N SER A 203 -5.26 -6.08 2.84
CA SER A 203 -3.80 -6.25 2.66
C SER A 203 -3.31 -5.85 1.25
N PHE A 204 -4.10 -6.09 0.21
CA PHE A 204 -3.78 -5.62 -1.14
C PHE A 204 -3.94 -4.12 -1.28
N ILE A 205 -4.96 -3.55 -0.65
CA ILE A 205 -5.17 -2.10 -0.62
C ILE A 205 -3.97 -1.40 0.02
N LEU A 206 -3.43 -1.94 1.12
CA LEU A 206 -2.21 -1.42 1.76
C LEU A 206 -1.03 -1.36 0.78
N LEU A 207 -0.73 -2.47 0.10
CA LEU A 207 0.35 -2.52 -0.87
C LEU A 207 0.12 -1.57 -2.05
N TYR A 208 -1.11 -1.53 -2.57
CA TYR A 208 -1.50 -0.62 -3.64
C TYR A 208 -1.26 0.85 -3.25
N LEU A 209 -1.69 1.26 -2.05
CA LEU A 209 -1.52 2.63 -1.59
C LEU A 209 -0.06 3.03 -1.42
N ILE A 210 0.75 2.13 -0.85
CA ILE A 210 2.19 2.34 -0.70
C ILE A 210 2.85 2.49 -2.07
N MET A 211 2.57 1.56 -2.99
CA MET A 211 3.14 1.58 -4.34
C MET A 211 2.75 2.82 -5.12
N THR A 212 1.47 3.22 -5.04
CA THR A 212 0.98 4.42 -5.75
C THR A 212 1.56 5.69 -5.14
N GLY A 213 1.71 5.75 -3.81
CA GLY A 213 2.38 6.85 -3.13
C GLY A 213 3.85 6.95 -3.53
N PHE A 214 4.57 5.82 -3.55
CA PHE A 214 5.96 5.78 -3.96
C PHE A 214 6.16 6.18 -5.43
N ARG A 215 5.30 5.69 -6.33
CA ARG A 215 5.30 6.09 -7.74
C ARG A 215 5.14 7.60 -7.89
N LEU A 216 4.25 8.22 -7.12
CA LEU A 216 4.06 9.67 -7.15
C LEU A 216 5.32 10.40 -6.68
N GLU A 217 5.91 10.01 -5.56
CA GLU A 217 7.11 10.68 -5.04
C GLU A 217 8.31 10.52 -6.00
N LEU A 218 8.42 9.37 -6.68
CA LEU A 218 9.38 9.19 -7.77
C LEU A 218 9.09 10.09 -8.98
N GLU A 219 7.82 10.27 -9.37
CA GLU A 219 7.44 11.20 -10.45
C GLU A 219 7.87 12.65 -10.11
N ILE A 220 7.66 13.05 -8.85
CA ILE A 220 8.11 14.36 -8.34
C ILE A 220 9.63 14.47 -8.38
N LEU A 221 10.34 13.41 -7.97
CA LEU A 221 11.80 13.36 -7.99
C LEU A 221 12.35 13.46 -9.41
N VAL A 222 11.86 12.66 -10.36
CA VAL A 222 12.30 12.72 -11.77
C VAL A 222 12.10 14.10 -12.36
N ARG A 223 10.91 14.70 -12.14
CA ARG A 223 10.62 16.06 -12.62
C ARG A 223 11.54 17.10 -11.98
N SER A 224 11.91 16.89 -10.72
CA SER A 224 12.84 17.79 -10.04
C SER A 224 14.26 17.75 -10.61
N PHE A 225 14.72 16.57 -11.05
CA PHE A 225 15.98 16.39 -11.76
C PHE A 225 15.92 16.96 -13.17
N GLN A 226 14.81 16.81 -13.88
CA GLN A 226 14.61 17.44 -15.19
C GLN A 226 14.73 18.96 -15.09
N GLN A 227 14.04 19.58 -14.14
CA GLN A 227 14.15 21.03 -13.96
C GLN A 227 15.55 21.49 -13.52
N LEU A 228 16.27 20.68 -12.74
CA LEU A 228 17.67 20.94 -12.42
C LEU A 228 18.52 20.91 -13.70
N ASN A 229 18.37 19.87 -14.51
CA ASN A 229 19.07 19.74 -15.78
C ASN A 229 18.75 20.90 -16.74
N ASP A 230 17.49 21.31 -16.86
CA ASP A 230 17.08 22.43 -17.71
C ASP A 230 17.66 23.75 -17.21
N SER A 231 17.72 23.96 -15.88
CA SER A 231 18.34 25.15 -15.27
C SER A 231 19.85 25.20 -15.56
N LEU A 232 20.52 24.05 -15.50
CA LEU A 232 21.95 23.93 -15.77
C LEU A 232 22.28 24.05 -17.25
N LEU A 233 21.44 23.50 -18.14
CA LEU A 233 21.58 23.67 -19.59
C LEU A 233 21.33 25.14 -19.99
N ALA A 234 20.42 25.84 -19.31
CA ALA A 234 20.23 27.27 -19.55
C ALA A 234 21.45 28.09 -19.08
N ALA A 235 22.06 27.73 -17.94
CA ALA A 235 23.21 28.45 -17.39
C ALA A 235 24.55 28.12 -18.11
N HIS A 236 24.72 26.88 -18.56
CA HIS A 236 25.99 26.34 -19.08
C HIS A 236 25.85 25.72 -20.48
N GLY A 237 24.81 26.04 -21.25
CA GLY A 237 24.49 25.39 -22.53
C GLY A 237 25.59 25.51 -23.60
N GLU A 238 26.32 26.63 -23.60
CA GLU A 238 27.48 26.81 -24.48
C GLU A 238 28.63 25.85 -24.15
N LEU A 239 28.81 25.50 -22.86
CA LEU A 239 29.79 24.53 -22.39
C LEU A 239 29.48 23.10 -22.89
N PHE A 240 28.19 22.77 -23.04
CA PHE A 240 27.76 21.49 -23.59
C PHE A 240 27.83 21.45 -25.13
N ARG A 241 27.58 22.58 -25.82
CA ARG A 241 27.64 22.68 -27.30
C ARG A 241 29.05 22.57 -27.87
N VAL A 242 30.03 23.20 -27.21
CA VAL A 242 31.44 23.18 -27.67
C VAL A 242 32.15 21.86 -27.27
N GLY A 243 31.45 21.01 -26.52
CA GLY A 243 32.07 19.94 -25.75
C GLY A 243 32.78 20.52 -24.54
N LEU A 244 32.84 19.74 -23.44
CA LEU A 244 33.59 20.06 -22.22
C LEU A 244 35.12 20.01 -22.44
N VAL A 245 35.59 20.55 -23.56
CA VAL A 245 36.98 20.92 -23.85
C VAL A 245 37.19 22.38 -23.40
N GLY A 246 36.57 22.76 -22.28
CA GLY A 246 36.76 24.04 -21.61
C GLY A 246 37.88 23.93 -20.57
N ARG A 247 38.46 25.08 -20.19
CA ARG A 247 39.48 25.15 -19.12
C ARG A 247 38.93 24.48 -17.84
N GLU A 248 39.81 23.90 -17.03
CA GLU A 248 39.43 23.32 -15.71
C GLU A 248 38.59 24.27 -14.84
N GLN A 249 38.70 25.58 -15.03
CA GLN A 249 37.91 26.59 -14.33
C GLN A 249 36.41 26.53 -14.66
N ASP A 250 36.04 26.29 -15.92
CA ASP A 250 34.64 26.23 -16.36
C ASP A 250 33.96 24.95 -15.84
N GLU A 251 34.72 23.85 -15.78
CA GLU A 251 34.27 22.60 -15.17
C GLU A 251 34.04 22.77 -13.66
N ARG A 252 34.97 23.40 -12.92
CA ARG A 252 34.79 23.67 -11.49
C ARG A 252 33.57 24.57 -11.22
N ALA A 253 33.34 25.57 -12.06
CA ALA A 253 32.16 26.44 -11.95
C ALA A 253 30.85 25.66 -12.16
N PHE A 254 30.79 24.80 -13.19
CA PHE A 254 29.65 23.91 -13.43
C PHE A 254 29.37 23.00 -12.22
N TRP A 255 30.39 22.31 -11.69
CA TRP A 255 30.20 21.39 -10.57
C TRP A 255 29.84 22.12 -9.28
N SER A 256 30.40 23.31 -9.05
CA SER A 256 30.01 24.15 -7.91
C SER A 256 28.54 24.56 -8.02
N ASP A 257 28.07 24.97 -9.19
CA ASP A 257 26.68 25.37 -9.42
C ASP A 257 25.73 24.16 -9.36
N PHE A 258 26.11 23.02 -9.96
CA PHE A 258 25.40 21.76 -9.83
C PHE A 258 25.23 21.36 -8.36
N THR A 259 26.32 21.32 -7.59
CA THR A 259 26.29 20.97 -6.17
C THR A 259 25.49 21.99 -5.36
N ALA A 260 25.59 23.29 -5.66
CA ALA A 260 24.81 24.32 -4.97
C ALA A 260 23.31 24.19 -5.24
N GLN A 261 22.91 23.99 -6.49
CA GLN A 261 21.50 23.81 -6.87
C GLN A 261 20.94 22.48 -6.37
N LEU A 262 21.74 21.42 -6.42
CA LEU A 262 21.39 20.11 -5.88
C LEU A 262 21.21 20.20 -4.36
N ASN A 263 22.16 20.79 -3.64
CA ASN A 263 22.04 20.99 -2.20
C ASN A 263 20.84 21.85 -1.83
N LYS A 264 20.58 22.93 -2.57
CA LYS A 264 19.38 23.76 -2.36
C LYS A 264 18.08 22.97 -2.56
N ARG A 265 18.05 22.02 -3.50
CA ARG A 265 16.84 21.20 -3.79
C ARG A 265 16.71 19.96 -2.92
N ILE A 266 17.82 19.41 -2.42
CA ILE A 266 17.90 18.15 -1.66
C ILE A 266 17.98 18.36 -0.14
N ASN A 267 18.38 19.53 0.35
CA ASN A 267 18.56 19.82 1.79
C ASN A 267 17.30 19.71 2.67
N ASP A 268 16.11 19.47 2.12
CA ASP A 268 14.90 19.24 2.92
C ASP A 268 14.72 17.76 3.36
N ARG A 269 15.80 17.12 3.86
CA ARG A 269 15.87 15.75 4.47
C ARG A 269 16.03 14.53 3.56
N ILE A 270 15.54 14.53 2.31
CA ILE A 270 15.87 13.43 1.36
C ILE A 270 17.40 13.36 1.12
N GLY A 271 18.07 14.51 1.29
CA GLY A 271 19.52 14.59 1.38
C GLY A 271 20.12 13.60 2.34
N MET A 272 19.67 13.49 3.59
CA MET A 272 20.35 12.62 4.58
C MET A 272 20.40 11.15 4.13
N ALA A 273 19.32 10.63 3.52
CA ALA A 273 19.30 9.25 3.01
C ALA A 273 20.14 9.06 1.73
N LEU A 274 20.27 10.11 0.91
CA LEU A 274 21.17 10.12 -0.25
C LEU A 274 22.62 10.44 0.13
N TYR A 275 22.87 11.15 1.23
CA TYR A 275 24.18 11.53 1.78
C TYR A 275 24.80 10.42 2.63
N GLU A 276 24.01 9.44 3.10
CA GLU A 276 24.55 8.16 3.60
C GLU A 276 25.26 7.37 2.49
N LEU A 277 25.02 7.68 1.21
CA LEU A 277 25.91 7.24 0.13
C LEU A 277 27.06 8.25 0.00
N ASP A 278 28.31 7.79 0.11
CA ASP A 278 29.56 8.59 0.06
C ASP A 278 29.81 9.39 -1.25
N TRP A 279 28.88 9.39 -2.20
CA TRP A 279 29.07 10.03 -3.51
C TRP A 279 29.39 11.53 -3.49
N PRO A 280 28.92 12.37 -2.52
CA PRO A 280 29.29 13.78 -2.48
C PRO A 280 30.77 14.01 -2.14
N LEU A 281 31.36 13.13 -1.32
CA LEU A 281 32.79 13.14 -1.00
C LEU A 281 33.64 12.66 -2.19
N LEU A 282 33.11 11.70 -2.96
CA LEU A 282 33.74 11.18 -4.18
C LEU A 282 33.64 12.14 -5.38
N LEU A 283 32.76 13.14 -5.35
CA LEU A 283 32.62 14.16 -6.39
C LEU A 283 33.57 15.35 -6.26
N ARG A 284 34.42 15.42 -5.21
CA ARG A 284 35.50 16.42 -5.19
C ARG A 284 36.57 16.03 -6.19
N TYR A 285 36.63 16.76 -7.31
CA TYR A 285 37.67 16.57 -8.31
C TYR A 285 39.06 16.70 -7.68
N SER A 286 39.79 15.59 -7.68
CA SER A 286 41.21 15.55 -7.38
C SER A 286 41.90 14.89 -8.56
N ALA A 287 43.06 15.41 -8.95
CA ALA A 287 43.85 14.84 -10.05
C ALA A 287 44.17 13.34 -9.80
N ARG A 288 44.23 12.93 -8.53
CA ARG A 288 44.44 11.55 -8.09
C ARG A 288 43.22 10.64 -8.32
N PHE A 289 42.00 11.18 -8.32
CA PHE A 289 40.75 10.42 -8.45
C PHE A 289 40.03 10.66 -9.79
N ARG A 290 40.77 11.10 -10.81
CA ARG A 290 40.21 11.43 -12.14
C ARG A 290 39.42 10.27 -12.75
N ARG A 291 39.82 9.03 -12.49
CA ARG A 291 39.17 7.82 -13.04
C ARG A 291 37.85 7.51 -12.33
N GLU A 292 37.81 7.56 -10.98
CA GLU A 292 36.56 7.39 -10.22
C GLU A 292 35.56 8.50 -10.54
N TYR A 293 36.05 9.72 -10.73
CA TYR A 293 35.24 10.87 -11.10
C TYR A 293 34.50 10.68 -12.43
N TYR A 294 35.20 10.26 -13.49
CA TYR A 294 34.55 9.95 -14.76
C TYR A 294 33.60 8.75 -14.67
N GLY A 295 33.91 7.77 -13.80
CA GLY A 295 33.03 6.64 -13.50
C GLY A 295 31.71 7.09 -12.89
N ILE A 296 31.76 7.88 -11.82
CA ILE A 296 30.58 8.41 -11.13
C ILE A 296 29.80 9.36 -12.05
N ARG A 297 30.49 10.22 -12.80
CA ARG A 297 29.87 11.11 -13.80
C ARG A 297 29.10 10.33 -14.86
N ARG A 298 29.69 9.26 -15.40
CA ARG A 298 29.03 8.39 -16.39
C ARG A 298 27.84 7.69 -15.79
N THR A 299 27.97 7.16 -14.58
CA THR A 299 26.86 6.53 -13.86
C THR A 299 25.74 7.51 -13.60
N MET A 300 26.02 8.73 -13.13
CA MET A 300 25.02 9.75 -12.84
C MET A 300 24.29 10.21 -14.10
N LEU A 301 25.00 10.45 -15.21
CA LEU A 301 24.38 10.76 -16.51
C LEU A 301 23.53 9.61 -17.04
N VAL A 302 24.00 8.35 -16.92
CA VAL A 302 23.23 7.17 -17.30
C VAL A 302 22.00 7.02 -16.40
N THR A 303 22.11 7.22 -15.10
CA THR A 303 20.98 7.20 -14.16
C THR A 303 19.98 8.31 -14.49
N ILE A 304 20.43 9.53 -14.79
CA ILE A 304 19.56 10.63 -15.25
C ILE A 304 18.87 10.25 -16.57
N MET A 305 19.59 9.70 -17.55
CA MET A 305 18.99 9.24 -18.81
C MET A 305 18.03 8.06 -18.63
N GLN A 306 18.31 7.13 -17.72
CA GLN A 306 17.46 5.97 -17.46
C GLN A 306 16.23 6.33 -16.62
N THR A 307 16.34 7.29 -15.70
CA THR A 307 15.20 7.80 -14.92
C THR A 307 14.23 8.63 -15.77
N GLN A 308 14.62 9.07 -16.97
CA GLN A 308 13.70 9.63 -17.98
C GLN A 308 12.83 8.57 -18.66
N ARG A 309 13.17 7.28 -18.58
CA ARG A 309 12.28 6.20 -19.03
C ARG A 309 11.23 5.93 -17.96
N SER A 310 9.97 5.85 -18.39
CA SER A 310 8.84 5.43 -17.55
C SER A 310 9.20 4.17 -16.75
N LEU A 311 9.23 4.26 -15.43
CA LEU A 311 9.41 3.12 -14.53
C LEU A 311 8.15 2.23 -14.60
N GLY A 312 8.11 1.34 -15.59
CA GLY A 312 7.15 0.24 -15.63
C GLY A 312 7.56 -0.79 -14.58
N PHE A 313 6.76 -0.94 -13.53
CA PHE A 313 6.97 -2.01 -12.55
C PHE A 313 6.48 -3.32 -13.16
N ASN A 314 7.38 -4.10 -13.75
CA ASN A 314 7.04 -5.41 -14.32
C ASN A 314 7.18 -6.51 -13.26
N TYR A 315 6.16 -7.36 -13.12
CA TYR A 315 6.22 -8.58 -12.31
C TYR A 315 6.07 -9.80 -13.23
N GLY A 316 7.15 -10.58 -13.36
CA GLY A 316 7.27 -11.58 -14.42
C GLY A 316 7.51 -10.92 -15.78
N ALA A 317 8.11 -11.66 -16.72
CA ALA A 317 8.54 -11.15 -18.03
C ALA A 317 7.42 -10.57 -18.91
N GLU A 318 6.15 -10.60 -18.49
CA GLU A 318 5.01 -10.32 -19.37
C GLU A 318 4.03 -9.23 -18.89
N ARG A 319 4.07 -8.72 -17.63
CA ARG A 319 3.03 -7.79 -17.17
C ARG A 319 3.54 -6.64 -16.31
N GLU A 320 3.21 -5.42 -16.75
CA GLU A 320 3.34 -4.18 -15.97
C GLU A 320 2.23 -4.14 -14.91
N ILE A 321 2.57 -3.92 -13.64
CA ILE A 321 1.62 -3.68 -12.56
C ILE A 321 0.94 -2.34 -12.82
N SER A 322 -0.14 -2.40 -13.59
CA SER A 322 -0.98 -1.28 -13.97
C SER A 322 -2.36 -1.39 -13.31
N MET A 323 -3.12 -0.30 -13.33
CA MET A 323 -4.52 -0.32 -12.89
C MET A 323 -5.33 -1.38 -13.67
N ASN A 324 -4.96 -1.67 -14.92
CA ASN A 324 -5.58 -2.69 -15.73
C ASN A 324 -5.33 -4.10 -15.17
N SER A 325 -4.12 -4.36 -14.65
CA SER A 325 -3.81 -5.66 -14.02
C SER A 325 -4.54 -5.86 -12.70
N PHE A 326 -4.76 -4.79 -11.93
CA PHE A 326 -5.59 -4.86 -10.72
C PHE A 326 -7.07 -5.02 -11.06
N ALA A 327 -7.58 -4.33 -12.08
CA ALA A 327 -8.93 -4.51 -12.59
C ALA A 327 -9.15 -5.94 -13.10
N GLU A 328 -8.18 -6.50 -13.84
CA GLU A 328 -8.20 -7.88 -14.31
C GLU A 328 -8.17 -8.88 -13.13
N LEU A 329 -7.41 -8.59 -12.07
CA LEU A 329 -7.42 -9.40 -10.85
C LEU A 329 -8.79 -9.36 -10.14
N MET A 330 -9.39 -8.18 -10.03
CA MET A 330 -10.73 -8.01 -9.45
C MET A 330 -11.80 -8.70 -10.29
N GLU A 331 -11.72 -8.60 -11.62
CA GLU A 331 -12.60 -9.27 -12.57
C GLU A 331 -12.46 -10.80 -12.46
N LYS A 332 -11.24 -11.33 -12.39
CA LYS A 332 -11.01 -12.76 -12.16
C LYS A 332 -11.56 -13.22 -10.81
N THR A 333 -11.40 -12.41 -9.77
CA THR A 333 -11.93 -12.71 -8.44
C THR A 333 -13.46 -12.73 -8.45
N TYR A 334 -14.08 -11.78 -9.15
CA TYR A 334 -15.53 -11.72 -9.34
C TYR A 334 -16.04 -12.91 -10.16
N SER A 335 -15.36 -13.28 -11.25
CA SER A 335 -15.71 -14.42 -12.09
C SER A 335 -15.60 -15.75 -11.33
N VAL A 336 -14.54 -15.95 -10.54
CA VAL A 336 -14.39 -17.14 -9.68
C VAL A 336 -15.50 -17.20 -8.63
N LEU A 337 -15.81 -16.07 -8.00
CA LEU A 337 -16.89 -16.00 -7.01
C LEU A 337 -18.25 -16.31 -7.65
N THR A 338 -18.52 -15.74 -8.83
CA THR A 338 -19.77 -15.96 -9.58
C THR A 338 -19.88 -17.42 -10.03
N PHE A 339 -18.78 -18.02 -10.46
CA PHE A 339 -18.70 -19.45 -10.80
C PHE A 339 -18.98 -20.34 -9.60
N MET A 340 -18.38 -20.04 -8.43
CA MET A 340 -18.67 -20.78 -7.19
C MET A 340 -20.14 -20.61 -6.74
N LEU A 341 -20.73 -19.43 -6.96
CA LEU A 341 -22.15 -19.19 -6.70
C LEU A 341 -23.07 -19.99 -7.64
N GLN A 342 -22.68 -20.18 -8.91
CA GLN A 342 -23.43 -20.98 -9.87
C GLN A 342 -23.32 -22.48 -9.61
N LEU A 343 -22.14 -22.97 -9.21
CA LEU A 343 -21.94 -24.37 -8.79
C LEU A 343 -22.59 -24.71 -7.45
N GLY A 344 -22.87 -23.70 -6.63
CA GLY A 344 -23.56 -23.84 -5.36
C GLY A 344 -25.09 -23.80 -5.44
N ARG A 345 -25.67 -23.69 -6.65
CA ARG A 345 -27.09 -23.97 -6.93
C ARG A 345 -27.22 -25.40 -7.43
#